data_AF-A0A534ZLL5-F1
#
_entry.id   AF-A0A534ZLL5-F1
#
_cell.length_a   1.000
_cell.length_b   1.000
_cell.length_c   1.000
_cell.angle_alpha   90.00
_cell.angle_beta   90.00
_cell.angle_gamma   90.00
#
_symmetry.space_group_name_H-M   'P 1'
#
loop_
_entity.id
_entity.type
_entity.pdbx_description
1 polymer ?
#
loop_
_entity_poly.entity_id
_entity_poly.type
_entity_poly.pdbx_seq_one_letter_code
_entity_poly.pdbx_strand_id
1 'polypeptide(L)'
;MTRYLRPIPCILIALCAACALVRPGPDRSRYFVLTPIAHVERDGGEPRRDLAVGLGPITFPPYLDRPEVVSRVHTNELRPSPFDFWAGSLNEQFKSALSQNLALMIGQCRVTMYPWYAGTFDATVGIDVLRFEVNTD
;
A
#
# COMPACT_ATOMS: atom_id res chain seq x y z
N MET A 1 30.36 -66.01 0.95
CA MET A 1 30.86 -64.68 1.37
C MET A 1 30.06 -63.60 0.64
N THR A 2 28.85 -63.29 1.12
CA THR A 2 27.99 -62.22 0.60
C THR A 2 28.46 -60.88 1.16
N ARG A 3 29.19 -60.11 0.36
CA ARG A 3 29.58 -58.74 0.71
C ARG A 3 28.32 -57.87 0.67
N TYR A 4 27.80 -57.49 1.84
CA TYR A 4 26.75 -56.49 1.97
C TYR A 4 27.25 -55.17 1.37
N LEU A 5 26.80 -54.86 0.16
CA LEU A 5 27.03 -53.60 -0.51
C LEU A 5 26.23 -52.54 0.27
N ARG A 6 26.90 -51.78 1.13
CA ARG A 6 26.26 -50.73 1.94
C ARG A 6 25.58 -49.72 1.00
N PRO A 7 24.26 -49.48 1.08
CA PRO A 7 23.51 -48.60 0.16
C PRO A 7 23.76 -47.09 0.40
N ILE A 8 24.68 -46.77 1.31
CA ILE A 8 25.08 -45.41 1.72
C ILE A 8 25.37 -44.47 0.53
N PRO A 9 26.13 -44.86 -0.51
CA PRO A 9 26.44 -43.94 -1.60
C PRO A 9 25.22 -43.64 -2.49
N CYS A 10 24.28 -44.58 -2.64
CA CYS A 10 23.07 -44.37 -3.43
C CYS A 10 22.09 -43.40 -2.76
N ILE A 11 21.97 -43.47 -1.42
CA ILE A 11 21.11 -42.56 -0.64
C ILE A 11 21.65 -41.13 -0.68
N LEU A 12 22.98 -40.96 -0.58
CA LEU A 12 23.62 -39.64 -0.69
C LEU A 12 23.46 -39.02 -2.08
N ILE A 13 23.55 -39.80 -3.15
CA ILE A 13 23.33 -39.31 -4.53
C ILE A 13 21.87 -38.89 -4.74
N ALA A 14 20.91 -39.66 -4.23
CA ALA A 14 19.49 -39.33 -4.32
C ALA A 14 19.14 -38.03 -3.54
N LEU A 15 19.74 -37.84 -2.36
CA LEU A 15 19.59 -36.61 -1.56
C LEU A 15 20.16 -35.37 -2.27
N CYS A 16 21.34 -35.49 -2.91
CA CYS A 16 21.92 -34.39 -3.67
C CYS A 16 21.12 -34.04 -4.93
N ALA A 17 20.54 -35.05 -5.62
CA ALA A 17 19.71 -34.83 -6.80
C ALA A 17 18.36 -34.15 -6.44
N ALA A 18 17.81 -34.43 -5.26
CA ALA A 18 16.57 -33.80 -4.78
C ALA A 18 16.74 -32.28 -4.56
N CYS A 19 17.90 -31.82 -4.11
CA CYS A 19 18.18 -30.39 -3.94
C CYS A 19 18.28 -29.62 -5.27
N ALA A 20 18.69 -30.28 -6.36
CA ALA A 20 18.85 -29.64 -7.67
C ALA A 20 17.51 -29.47 -8.43
N LEU A 21 16.48 -30.24 -8.06
CA LEU A 21 15.15 -30.19 -8.69
C LEU A 21 14.23 -29.14 -8.06
N VAL A 22 14.50 -28.70 -6.83
CA VAL A 22 13.76 -27.62 -6.17
C VAL A 22 14.36 -26.28 -6.56
N ARG A 23 14.04 -25.80 -7.76
CA ARG A 23 14.32 -24.40 -8.13
C ARG A 23 13.19 -23.52 -7.59
N PRO A 24 13.47 -22.49 -6.78
CA PRO A 24 12.47 -21.47 -6.46
C PRO A 24 11.92 -20.89 -7.77
N GLY A 25 10.59 -20.83 -7.90
CA GLY A 25 9.97 -20.15 -9.04
C GLY A 25 10.37 -18.68 -9.08
N PRO A 26 10.29 -18.02 -10.25
CA PRO A 26 10.54 -16.58 -10.34
C PRO A 26 9.58 -15.82 -9.42
N ASP A 27 10.10 -14.84 -8.68
CA ASP A 27 9.27 -13.96 -7.86
C ASP A 27 8.33 -13.15 -8.75
N ARG A 28 7.02 -13.23 -8.46
CA ARG A 28 5.95 -12.54 -9.19
C ARG A 28 5.43 -11.32 -8.44
N SER A 29 5.98 -11.02 -7.26
CA SER A 29 5.52 -9.96 -6.39
C SER A 29 5.69 -8.58 -7.02
N ARG A 30 4.62 -7.79 -7.00
CA ARG A 30 4.59 -6.39 -7.44
C ARG A 30 4.24 -5.51 -6.27
N TYR A 31 4.95 -4.40 -6.14
CA TYR A 31 4.77 -3.44 -5.05
C TYR A 31 4.28 -2.10 -5.61
N PHE A 32 3.23 -1.57 -4.99
CA PHE A 32 2.54 -0.37 -5.44
C PHE A 32 2.69 0.75 -4.42
N VAL A 33 2.83 1.98 -4.93
CA VAL A 33 2.84 3.20 -4.12
C VAL A 33 1.78 4.18 -4.59
N LEU A 34 1.24 4.97 -3.67
CA LEU A 34 0.39 6.11 -4.03
C LEU A 34 1.26 7.31 -4.38
N THR A 35 1.23 7.72 -5.64
CA THR A 35 1.93 8.91 -6.12
C THR A 35 0.98 10.12 -6.08
N PRO A 36 1.39 11.24 -5.46
CA PRO A 36 0.65 12.50 -5.54
C PRO A 36 0.49 13.00 -6.97
N ILE A 37 -0.46 13.90 -7.19
CA ILE A 37 -0.70 14.56 -8.48
C ILE A 37 0.52 15.43 -8.82
N ALA A 38 0.99 15.37 -10.07
CA ALA A 38 2.21 16.07 -10.49
C ALA A 38 2.00 17.57 -10.80
N HIS A 39 0.84 17.92 -11.39
CA HIS A 39 0.52 19.30 -11.74
C HIS A 39 -0.98 19.53 -11.66
N VAL A 40 -1.36 20.74 -11.26
CA VAL A 40 -2.74 21.23 -11.29
C VAL A 40 -2.71 22.48 -12.17
N GLU A 41 -3.42 22.44 -13.29
CA GLU A 41 -3.68 23.64 -14.08
C GLU A 41 -4.49 24.59 -13.22
N ARG A 42 -3.83 25.66 -12.74
CA ARG A 42 -4.51 26.71 -12.00
C ARG A 42 -5.09 27.67 -13.01
N ASP A 43 -6.41 27.74 -13.08
CA ASP A 43 -7.06 28.95 -13.59
C ASP A 43 -6.56 30.11 -12.73
N GLY A 44 -5.95 31.12 -13.35
CA GLY A 44 -5.15 32.18 -12.75
C GLY A 44 -5.90 33.14 -11.81
N GLY A 45 -6.66 32.62 -10.85
CA GLY A 45 -7.18 33.36 -9.72
C GLY A 45 -6.07 33.70 -8.74
N GLU A 46 -6.12 34.92 -8.19
CA GLU A 46 -5.18 35.37 -7.18
C GLU A 46 -5.07 34.39 -6.00
N PRO A 47 -3.89 34.25 -5.39
CA PRO A 47 -3.73 33.41 -4.20
C PRO A 47 -4.68 33.89 -3.10
N ARG A 48 -5.69 33.07 -2.80
CA ARG A 48 -6.47 33.19 -1.57
C ARG A 48 -5.50 32.87 -0.43
N ARG A 49 -5.11 33.91 0.34
CA ARG A 49 -4.43 33.92 1.66
C ARG A 49 -3.91 32.58 2.20
N ASP A 50 -2.71 32.56 2.79
CA ASP A 50 -2.13 31.42 3.52
C ASP A 50 -3.16 30.68 4.40
N LEU A 51 -3.72 29.58 3.89
CA LEU A 51 -4.78 28.80 4.54
C LEU A 51 -4.15 27.71 5.41
N ALA A 52 -4.47 27.68 6.70
CA ALA A 52 -4.09 26.61 7.61
C ALA A 52 -5.18 25.54 7.66
N VAL A 53 -4.88 24.33 7.16
CA VAL A 53 -5.83 23.19 7.15
C VAL A 53 -5.32 22.08 8.05
N GLY A 54 -6.16 21.65 9.00
CA GLY A 54 -5.93 20.43 9.78
C GLY A 54 -6.54 19.22 9.07
N LEU A 55 -5.74 18.20 8.75
CA LEU A 55 -6.20 16.98 8.07
C LEU A 55 -6.15 15.77 9.01
N GLY A 56 -7.32 15.31 9.43
CA GLY A 56 -7.52 14.08 10.20
C GLY A 56 -8.47 14.23 11.40
N PRO A 57 -8.81 13.12 12.08
CA PRO A 57 -8.34 11.75 11.84
C PRO A 57 -8.79 11.18 10.49
N ILE A 58 -7.99 10.25 9.94
CA ILE A 58 -8.33 9.49 8.74
C ILE A 58 -8.52 8.03 9.15
N THR A 59 -9.75 7.53 9.00
CA THR A 59 -10.11 6.15 9.31
C THR A 59 -10.23 5.33 8.04
N PHE A 60 -9.81 4.06 8.14
CA PHE A 60 -9.94 3.08 7.08
C PHE A 60 -10.73 1.87 7.59
N PRO A 61 -11.42 1.13 6.69
CA PRO A 61 -12.02 -0.13 7.05
C PRO A 61 -10.92 -1.11 7.50
N PRO A 62 -11.10 -1.85 8.61
CA PRO A 62 -10.06 -2.73 9.15
C PRO A 62 -9.57 -3.81 8.18
N TYR A 63 -10.40 -4.20 7.20
CA TYR A 63 -9.99 -5.19 6.20
C TYR A 63 -8.87 -4.68 5.28
N LEU A 64 -8.64 -3.37 5.19
CA LEU A 64 -7.57 -2.75 4.39
C LEU A 64 -6.27 -2.58 5.17
N ASP A 65 -6.23 -2.91 6.46
CA ASP A 65 -4.99 -2.90 7.26
C ASP A 65 -4.15 -4.16 6.99
N ARG A 66 -3.68 -4.27 5.74
CA ARG A 66 -2.89 -5.41 5.26
C ARG A 66 -1.96 -4.98 4.12
N PRO A 67 -0.86 -5.72 3.88
CA PRO A 67 0.04 -5.40 2.78
C PRO A 67 -0.56 -5.71 1.41
N GLU A 68 -1.44 -6.69 1.27
CA GLU A 68 -1.99 -7.09 -0.03
C GLU A 68 -2.98 -6.05 -0.58
N VAL A 69 -2.92 -5.81 -1.89
CA VAL A 69 -3.96 -5.05 -2.59
C VAL A 69 -5.25 -5.87 -2.61
N VAL A 70 -6.35 -5.30 -2.14
CA VAL A 70 -7.66 -5.96 -2.08
C VAL A 70 -8.47 -5.61 -3.33
N SER A 71 -9.15 -6.62 -3.89
CA SER A 71 -10.16 -6.46 -4.93
C SER A 71 -11.53 -6.90 -4.43
N ARG A 72 -12.60 -6.22 -4.84
CA ARG A 72 -13.98 -6.67 -4.66
C ARG A 72 -14.39 -7.45 -5.90
N VAL A 73 -14.62 -8.74 -5.72
CA VAL A 73 -14.90 -9.68 -6.83
C VAL A 73 -16.38 -10.06 -6.94
N HIS A 74 -17.16 -9.76 -5.90
CA HIS A 74 -18.61 -9.77 -5.88
C HIS A 74 -19.09 -8.76 -4.83
N THR A 75 -20.39 -8.47 -4.77
CA THR A 75 -20.99 -7.55 -3.80
C THR A 75 -20.47 -7.72 -2.37
N ASN A 76 -20.34 -8.98 -1.91
CA ASN A 76 -19.92 -9.32 -0.55
C ASN A 76 -18.62 -10.14 -0.48
N GLU A 77 -17.85 -10.21 -1.57
CA GLU A 77 -16.60 -10.97 -1.62
C GLU A 77 -15.40 -10.05 -1.89
N LEU A 78 -14.46 -10.07 -0.96
CA LEU A 78 -13.17 -9.40 -1.08
C LEU A 78 -12.07 -10.43 -1.25
N ARG A 79 -11.17 -10.17 -2.20
CA ARG A 79 -10.05 -11.04 -2.51
C ARG A 79 -8.74 -10.24 -2.42
N PRO A 80 -7.92 -10.47 -1.39
CA PRO A 80 -6.53 -10.00 -1.36
C PRO A 80 -5.76 -10.61 -2.54
N SER A 81 -4.90 -9.81 -3.17
CA SER A 81 -4.07 -10.29 -4.27
C SER A 81 -2.94 -11.19 -3.75
N PRO A 82 -2.64 -12.31 -4.43
CA PRO A 82 -1.53 -13.19 -4.04
C PRO A 82 -0.14 -12.61 -4.37
N PHE A 83 -0.07 -11.63 -5.27
CA PHE A 83 1.20 -11.09 -5.78
C PHE A 83 1.26 -9.56 -5.82
N ASP A 84 0.19 -8.86 -5.45
CA ASP A 84 0.17 -7.39 -5.45
C ASP A 84 0.12 -6.86 -4.03
N PHE A 85 1.11 -6.06 -3.69
CA PHE A 85 1.32 -5.55 -2.35
C PHE A 85 1.45 -4.03 -2.39
N TRP A 86 0.98 -3.36 -1.36
CA TRP A 86 1.39 -2.01 -1.06
C TRP A 86 2.85 -2.03 -0.57
N ALA A 87 3.67 -1.10 -1.07
CA ALA A 87 5.08 -0.98 -0.66
C ALA A 87 5.25 -0.42 0.78
N GLY A 88 4.15 -0.19 1.48
CA GLY A 88 4.06 0.30 2.85
C GLY A 88 2.60 0.34 3.29
N SER A 89 2.32 0.84 4.51
CA SER A 89 0.94 0.97 4.98
C SER A 89 0.12 1.83 4.02
N LEU A 90 -1.00 1.28 3.53
CA LEU A 90 -1.94 2.01 2.67
C LEU A 90 -2.40 3.32 3.34
N ASN A 91 -2.67 3.28 4.65
CA ASN A 91 -3.13 4.43 5.41
C ASN A 91 -2.08 5.56 5.39
N GLU A 92 -0.81 5.25 5.67
CA GLU A 92 0.27 6.26 5.66
C GLU A 92 0.53 6.82 4.26
N GLN A 93 0.50 5.96 3.25
CA GLN A 93 0.64 6.39 1.86
C GLN A 93 -0.50 7.33 1.44
N PHE A 94 -1.74 7.01 1.82
CA PHE A 94 -2.90 7.84 1.52
C PHE A 94 -2.81 9.21 2.21
N LYS A 95 -2.47 9.23 3.50
CA LYS A 95 -2.23 10.47 4.27
C LYS A 95 -1.21 11.37 3.58
N SER A 96 -0.07 10.81 3.19
CA SER A 96 1.00 11.53 2.52
C SER A 96 0.57 12.08 1.16
N ALA A 97 -0.04 11.24 0.31
CA ALA A 97 -0.50 11.64 -1.01
C ALA A 97 -1.59 12.71 -0.94
N LEU A 98 -2.56 12.57 -0.02
CA LEU A 98 -3.64 13.51 0.15
C LEU A 98 -3.14 14.87 0.65
N SER A 99 -2.24 14.89 1.64
CA SER A 99 -1.65 16.13 2.15
C SER A 99 -0.95 16.92 1.05
N GLN A 100 -0.14 16.24 0.23
CA GLN A 100 0.55 16.83 -0.91
C GLN A 100 -0.41 17.32 -1.99
N ASN A 101 -1.45 16.54 -2.31
CA ASN A 101 -2.48 16.93 -3.26
C ASN A 101 -3.23 18.19 -2.81
N LEU A 102 -3.61 18.29 -1.54
CA LEU A 102 -4.31 19.47 -1.02
C LEU A 102 -3.42 20.71 -1.02
N ALA A 103 -2.16 20.58 -0.59
CA ALA A 103 -1.20 21.69 -0.65
C ALA A 103 -1.00 22.19 -2.10
N LEU A 104 -0.94 21.26 -3.06
CA LEU A 104 -0.81 21.58 -4.48
C LEU A 104 -2.10 22.20 -5.04
N MET A 105 -3.28 21.64 -4.75
CA MET A 105 -4.54 22.09 -5.34
C MET A 105 -5.01 23.43 -4.80
N ILE A 106 -4.89 23.67 -3.49
CA ILE A 106 -5.39 24.91 -2.87
C ILE A 106 -4.48 26.09 -3.23
N GLY A 107 -3.16 25.87 -3.28
CA GLY A 107 -2.17 26.94 -3.45
C GLY A 107 -2.05 27.80 -2.19
N GLN A 108 -0.81 28.03 -1.72
CA GLN A 108 -0.56 28.73 -0.44
C GLN A 108 -1.39 28.14 0.72
N CYS A 109 -1.33 26.82 0.90
CA CYS A 109 -2.00 26.12 1.99
C CYS A 109 -0.99 25.34 2.83
N ARG A 110 -1.04 25.53 4.15
CA ARG A 110 -0.32 24.73 5.12
C ARG A 110 -1.24 23.62 5.62
N VAL A 111 -0.99 22.40 5.16
CA VAL A 111 -1.69 21.20 5.63
C VAL A 111 -0.93 20.61 6.82
N THR A 112 -1.63 20.41 7.94
CA THR A 112 -1.08 19.75 9.14
C THR A 112 -1.84 18.46 9.42
N MET A 113 -1.14 17.33 9.48
CA MET A 113 -1.74 16.02 9.71
C MET A 113 -2.05 15.79 11.20
N TYR A 114 -3.15 15.08 11.47
CA TYR A 114 -3.49 14.58 12.80
C TYR A 114 -2.46 13.53 13.26
N PRO A 115 -2.11 13.45 14.56
CA PRO A 115 -2.60 14.26 15.67
C PRO A 115 -1.90 15.62 15.81
N TRP A 116 -2.66 16.66 16.17
CA TRP A 116 -2.12 17.98 16.52
C TRP A 116 -2.51 18.35 17.95
N TYR A 117 -1.56 18.93 18.70
CA TYR A 117 -1.75 19.32 20.10
C TYR A 117 -2.17 20.80 20.25
N ALA A 118 -1.73 21.66 19.33
CA ALA A 118 -2.09 23.07 19.28
C ALA A 118 -1.92 23.60 17.84
N GLY A 119 -2.89 24.38 17.37
CA GLY A 119 -2.86 25.01 16.06
C GLY A 119 -4.15 25.78 15.79
N THR A 120 -4.03 26.97 15.20
CA THR A 120 -5.16 27.68 14.60
C THR A 120 -5.30 27.20 13.16
N PHE A 121 -6.40 26.52 12.87
CA PHE A 121 -6.75 26.11 11.52
C PHE A 121 -7.93 26.94 11.04
N ASP A 122 -7.89 27.38 9.80
CA ASP A 122 -9.02 27.98 9.11
C ASP A 122 -10.09 26.92 8.83
N ALA A 123 -9.67 25.66 8.63
CA ALA A 123 -10.55 24.52 8.46
C ALA A 123 -9.91 23.23 8.98
N THR A 124 -10.74 22.32 9.49
CA THR A 124 -10.34 20.95 9.81
C THR A 124 -11.19 19.96 9.04
N VAL A 125 -10.55 18.88 8.56
CA VAL A 125 -11.18 17.87 7.72
C VAL A 125 -10.90 16.49 8.30
N GLY A 126 -11.93 15.83 8.83
CA GLY A 126 -11.90 14.41 9.15
C GLY A 126 -12.32 13.58 7.93
N ILE A 127 -11.73 12.41 7.74
CA ILE A 127 -12.02 11.55 6.59
C ILE A 127 -12.31 10.14 7.07
N ASP A 128 -13.45 9.61 6.65
CA ASP A 128 -13.77 8.20 6.78
C ASP A 128 -13.72 7.55 5.40
N VAL A 129 -12.70 6.74 5.16
CA VAL A 129 -12.55 6.01 3.91
C VAL A 129 -13.45 4.78 3.99
N LEU A 130 -14.53 4.79 3.21
CA LEU A 130 -15.47 3.66 3.21
C LEU A 130 -14.93 2.45 2.44
N ARG A 131 -14.19 2.71 1.36
CA ARG A 131 -13.66 1.71 0.42
C ARG A 131 -12.39 2.23 -0.25
N PHE A 132 -11.44 1.33 -0.48
CA PHE A 132 -10.20 1.60 -1.25
C PHE A 132 -9.69 0.30 -1.89
N GLU A 133 -10.61 -0.49 -2.42
CA GLU A 133 -10.33 -1.73 -3.14
C GLU A 133 -10.62 -1.59 -4.63
N VAL A 134 -9.96 -2.39 -5.45
CA VAL A 134 -10.24 -2.46 -6.89
C VAL A 134 -11.64 -3.03 -7.08
N ASN A 135 -12.49 -2.34 -7.84
CA ASN A 135 -13.77 -2.90 -8.25
C ASN A 135 -13.57 -3.72 -9.53
N THR A 136 -13.84 -5.02 -9.46
CA THR A 136 -13.70 -5.96 -10.59
C THR A 136 -15.04 -6.40 -11.20
N ASP A 137 -16.16 -5.94 -10.62
CA ASP A 137 -17.52 -6.17 -11.13
C ASP A 137 -17.83 -5.33 -12.39
#